data_AF-A0A444JI34-F1
#
_entry.id   AF-A0A444JI34-F1
#
_cell.length_a   1.000
_cell.length_b   1.000
_cell.length_c   1.000
_cell.angle_alpha   90.00
_cell.angle_beta   90.00
_cell.angle_gamma   90.00
#
_symmetry.space_group_name_H-M   'P 1'
#
loop_
_entity.id
_entity.type
_entity.pdbx_description
1 polymer ?
#
loop_
_entity_poly.entity_id
_entity_poly.type
_entity_poly.pdbx_seq_one_letter_code
_entity_poly.pdbx_strand_id
1 'polypeptide(L)'
;MISWVEPKEFAEERAKIVRPVLWWRVVYSIFIALVVPSVLYGASLLLNDEPSIGILFVTGLFVGGINFWNYTRLKVVQQSINIDNIKNEVVVVGDTENEYKVKFSSIRGYSINILDNQPILSIYPIDGGAYNVALPKSFREIEMNIHDYFHGIMHVCFVDELATVQNT
;
A
#
# COMPACT_ATOMS: atom_id res chain seq x y z
N MET A 1 18.63 -11.21 -13.22
CA MET A 1 17.52 -10.35 -12.80
C MET A 1 16.54 -11.19 -12.00
N ILE A 2 16.21 -10.77 -10.78
CA ILE A 2 15.13 -11.39 -9.99
C ILE A 2 13.96 -10.42 -10.03
N SER A 3 12.81 -10.88 -10.50
CA SER A 3 11.57 -10.09 -10.46
C SER A 3 10.50 -10.91 -9.78
N TRP A 4 9.85 -10.32 -8.80
CA TRP A 4 8.79 -10.97 -8.05
C TRP A 4 7.67 -9.97 -7.76
N VAL A 5 6.46 -10.53 -7.68
CA VAL A 5 5.24 -9.80 -7.32
C VAL A 5 4.63 -10.45 -6.11
N GLU A 6 4.16 -9.63 -5.19
CA GLU A 6 3.51 -10.04 -3.96
C GLU A 6 2.35 -11.00 -4.19
N PRO A 7 2.29 -12.15 -3.48
CA PRO A 7 1.13 -13.02 -3.55
C PRO A 7 -0.13 -12.24 -3.18
N LYS A 8 -1.17 -12.42 -3.98
CA LYS A 8 -2.42 -11.68 -3.87
C LYS A 8 -3.04 -11.75 -2.47
N GLU A 9 -2.92 -12.90 -1.82
CA GLU A 9 -3.42 -13.16 -0.45
C GLU A 9 -2.86 -12.13 0.54
N PHE A 10 -1.57 -11.81 0.47
CA PHE A 10 -0.92 -10.84 1.36
C PHE A 10 -1.26 -9.41 1.00
N ALA A 11 -1.35 -9.11 -0.29
CA ALA A 11 -1.84 -7.81 -0.74
C ALA A 11 -3.27 -7.55 -0.24
N GLU A 12 -4.13 -8.59 -0.20
CA GLU A 12 -5.47 -8.52 0.38
C GLU A 12 -5.45 -8.33 1.89
N GLU A 13 -4.59 -9.04 2.62
CA GLU A 13 -4.45 -8.87 4.08
C GLU A 13 -3.94 -7.48 4.46
N ARG A 14 -2.88 -6.99 3.81
CA ARG A 14 -2.40 -5.61 4.03
C ARG A 14 -3.49 -4.59 3.72
N ALA A 15 -4.20 -4.75 2.60
CA ALA A 15 -5.27 -3.84 2.23
C ALA A 15 -6.47 -3.88 3.20
N LYS A 16 -6.63 -4.94 4.02
CA LYS A 16 -7.61 -4.97 5.12
C LYS A 16 -7.15 -4.12 6.32
N ILE A 17 -5.86 -4.03 6.62
CA ILE A 17 -5.31 -3.27 7.76
C ILE A 17 -5.50 -1.76 7.57
N VAL A 18 -5.35 -1.26 6.34
CA VAL A 18 -5.49 0.17 6.00
C VAL A 18 -6.96 0.63 6.02
N ARG A 19 -7.92 -0.26 6.30
CA ARG A 19 -9.34 0.07 6.25
C ARG A 19 -9.76 0.94 7.45
N PRO A 20 -10.36 2.13 7.23
CA PRO A 20 -11.12 2.78 8.28
C PRO A 20 -12.26 1.88 8.75
N VAL A 21 -12.55 1.90 10.06
CA VAL A 21 -13.60 1.10 10.70
C VAL A 21 -14.93 1.26 9.95
N LEU A 22 -15.64 0.16 9.73
CA LEU A 22 -16.89 0.12 8.94
C LEU A 22 -17.89 1.22 9.35
N TRP A 23 -18.02 1.46 10.66
CA TRP A 23 -18.86 2.50 11.23
C TRP A 23 -18.58 3.90 10.65
N TRP A 24 -17.30 4.29 10.56
CA TRP A 24 -16.92 5.60 10.03
C TRP A 24 -17.31 5.77 8.56
N ARG A 25 -17.26 4.69 7.77
CA ARG A 25 -17.68 4.69 6.37
C ARG A 25 -19.18 4.94 6.26
N VAL A 26 -19.97 4.24 7.07
CA VAL A 26 -21.43 4.39 7.09
C VAL A 26 -21.80 5.82 7.49
N VAL A 27 -21.20 6.36 8.55
CA VAL A 27 -21.47 7.74 9.02
C VAL A 27 -21.12 8.76 7.94
N TYR A 28 -19.96 8.63 7.30
CA TYR A 28 -19.53 9.56 6.25
C TYR A 28 -20.44 9.50 5.01
N SER A 29 -20.86 8.30 4.60
CA SER A 29 -21.78 8.13 3.47
C SER A 29 -23.17 8.69 3.77
N ILE A 30 -23.69 8.54 4.99
CA ILE A 30 -24.95 9.17 5.42
C ILE A 30 -24.80 10.70 5.42
N PHE A 31 -23.69 11.22 5.92
CA PHE A 31 -23.43 12.66 5.91
C PHE A 31 -23.45 13.23 4.49
N ILE A 32 -22.77 12.60 3.54
CA ILE A 32 -22.80 13.00 2.12
C ILE A 32 -24.21 12.89 1.53
N ALA A 33 -24.95 11.84 1.87
CA ALA A 33 -26.33 11.63 1.42
C ALA A 33 -27.28 12.75 1.86
N LEU A 34 -26.96 13.49 2.93
CA LEU A 34 -27.74 14.62 3.43
C LEU A 34 -27.23 15.97 2.91
N VAL A 35 -25.92 16.13 2.82
CA VAL A 35 -25.30 17.40 2.38
C VAL A 35 -25.62 17.70 0.92
N VAL A 36 -25.50 16.72 0.02
CA VAL A 36 -25.69 16.94 -1.42
C VAL A 36 -27.13 17.40 -1.75
N PRO A 37 -28.19 16.75 -1.24
CA PRO A 37 -29.56 17.26 -1.41
C PRO A 37 -29.79 18.64 -0.79
N SER A 38 -29.16 18.92 0.37
CA SER A 38 -29.30 20.23 1.04
C SER A 38 -28.72 21.36 0.19
N VAL A 39 -27.56 21.13 -0.44
CA VAL A 39 -26.93 22.09 -1.36
C VAL A 39 -27.80 22.29 -2.62
N LEU A 40 -28.33 21.20 -3.19
CA LEU A 40 -29.23 21.29 -4.35
C LEU A 40 -30.52 22.05 -4.02
N TYR A 41 -31.09 21.82 -2.85
CA TYR A 41 -32.26 22.56 -2.37
C TYR A 41 -31.96 24.05 -2.16
N GLY A 42 -30.80 24.38 -1.58
CA GLY A 42 -30.36 25.79 -1.48
C GLY A 42 -30.19 26.44 -2.85
N ALA A 43 -29.63 25.72 -3.82
CA ALA A 43 -29.43 26.22 -5.17
C ALA A 43 -30.75 26.44 -5.93
N SER A 44 -31.73 25.55 -5.77
CA SER A 44 -33.04 25.69 -6.43
C SER A 44 -33.83 26.88 -5.87
N LEU A 45 -33.76 27.14 -4.57
CA LEU A 45 -34.37 28.33 -3.96
C LEU A 45 -33.82 29.63 -4.56
N LEU A 46 -32.51 29.69 -4.87
CA LEU A 46 -31.90 30.83 -5.54
C LEU A 46 -32.36 31.01 -7.00
N LEU A 47 -32.82 29.93 -7.63
CA LEU A 47 -33.35 29.93 -9.00
C LEU A 47 -34.87 30.12 -9.05
N ASN A 48 -35.53 30.37 -7.91
CA ASN A 48 -36.99 30.38 -7.76
C ASN A 48 -37.66 29.10 -8.30
N ASP A 49 -36.99 27.96 -8.16
CA ASP A 49 -37.51 26.65 -8.52
C ASP A 49 -37.74 25.81 -7.25
N GLU A 50 -38.86 25.09 -7.19
CA GLU A 50 -39.20 24.21 -6.07
C GLU A 50 -38.90 22.76 -6.45
N PRO A 51 -37.76 22.20 -6.01
CA PRO A 51 -37.40 20.85 -6.36
C PRO A 51 -38.29 19.87 -5.61
N SER A 52 -38.73 18.82 -6.29
CA SER A 52 -39.45 17.74 -5.65
C SER A 52 -38.59 17.09 -4.56
N ILE A 53 -39.13 17.05 -3.33
CA ILE A 53 -38.50 16.38 -2.17
C ILE A 53 -38.17 14.91 -2.51
N GLY A 54 -39.02 14.24 -3.29
CA GLY A 54 -38.79 12.87 -3.73
C GLY A 54 -37.54 12.74 -4.60
N ILE A 55 -37.31 13.69 -5.52
CA ILE A 55 -36.10 13.70 -6.37
C ILE A 55 -34.86 13.92 -5.50
N LEU A 56 -34.90 14.90 -4.59
CA LEU A 56 -33.80 15.19 -3.67
C LEU A 56 -33.42 13.98 -2.81
N PHE A 57 -34.43 13.25 -2.31
CA PHE A 57 -34.21 12.04 -1.53
C PHE A 57 -33.53 10.93 -2.35
N VAL A 58 -34.01 10.68 -3.58
CA VAL A 58 -33.42 9.67 -4.49
C VAL A 58 -31.98 10.04 -4.84
N THR A 59 -31.71 11.31 -5.14
CA THR A 59 -30.35 11.81 -5.40
C THR A 59 -29.44 11.61 -4.19
N GLY A 60 -29.92 11.91 -2.98
CA GLY A 60 -29.17 11.70 -1.74
C GLY A 60 -28.78 10.23 -1.53
N LEU A 61 -29.74 9.31 -1.68
CA LEU A 61 -29.49 7.87 -1.59
C LEU A 61 -28.49 7.39 -2.64
N PHE A 62 -28.62 7.86 -3.88
CA PHE A 62 -27.73 7.47 -4.96
C PHE A 62 -26.29 7.91 -4.70
N VAL A 63 -26.08 9.17 -4.32
CA VAL A 63 -24.74 9.71 -4.03
C VAL A 63 -24.14 9.06 -2.79
N GLY A 64 -24.94 8.88 -1.72
CA GLY A 64 -24.52 8.16 -0.52
C GLY A 64 -24.12 6.71 -0.82
N GLY A 65 -24.88 6.01 -1.66
CA GLY A 65 -24.60 4.65 -2.09
C GLY A 65 -23.31 4.53 -2.90
N ILE A 66 -23.08 5.42 -3.87
CA ILE A 66 -21.81 5.49 -4.62
C ILE A 66 -20.63 5.73 -3.68
N ASN A 67 -20.80 6.66 -2.74
CA ASN A 67 -19.75 6.97 -1.78
C ASN A 67 -19.43 5.76 -0.90
N PHE A 68 -20.46 5.11 -0.33
CA PHE A 68 -20.31 3.89 0.45
C PHE A 68 -19.63 2.78 -0.34
N TRP A 69 -20.01 2.59 -1.60
CA TRP A 69 -19.40 1.61 -2.50
C TRP A 69 -17.90 1.90 -2.71
N ASN A 70 -17.54 3.15 -3.00
CA ASN A 70 -16.14 3.53 -3.20
C ASN A 70 -15.30 3.37 -1.93
N TYR A 71 -15.85 3.69 -0.76
CA TYR A 71 -15.16 3.48 0.52
C TYR A 71 -15.05 2.00 0.91
N THR A 72 -16.00 1.16 0.48
CA THR A 72 -16.00 -0.28 0.77
C THR A 72 -15.18 -1.10 -0.21
N ARG A 73 -14.98 -0.63 -1.43
CA ARG A 73 -14.15 -1.31 -2.42
C ARG A 73 -12.73 -1.48 -1.88
N LEU A 74 -12.26 -2.72 -1.90
CA LEU A 74 -10.89 -3.06 -1.51
C LEU A 74 -9.98 -2.81 -2.72
N LYS A 75 -9.12 -1.81 -2.64
CA LYS A 75 -8.02 -1.65 -3.61
C LYS A 75 -6.89 -2.59 -3.15
N VAL A 76 -6.84 -3.79 -3.73
CA VAL A 76 -5.68 -4.68 -3.57
C VAL A 76 -4.59 -4.15 -4.47
N VAL A 77 -3.50 -3.66 -3.90
CA VAL A 77 -2.31 -3.35 -4.69
C VAL A 77 -1.21 -4.28 -4.27
N GLN A 78 -0.68 -5.06 -5.21
CA GLN A 78 0.44 -5.97 -4.98
C GLN A 78 1.73 -5.17 -5.12
N GLN A 79 2.62 -5.31 -4.15
CA GLN A 79 3.97 -4.75 -4.28
C GLN A 79 4.82 -5.66 -5.16
N SER A 80 5.77 -5.10 -5.89
CA SER A 80 6.74 -5.89 -6.65
C SER A 80 8.16 -5.44 -6.34
N ILE A 81 9.08 -6.38 -6.44
CA ILE A 81 10.51 -6.11 -6.34
C ILE A 81 11.21 -6.64 -7.57
N ASN A 82 12.07 -5.81 -8.13
CA ASN A 82 12.92 -6.17 -9.25
C ASN A 82 14.37 -5.84 -8.89
N ILE A 83 15.19 -6.88 -8.76
CA ILE A 83 16.61 -6.81 -8.45
C ILE A 83 17.37 -7.03 -9.76
N ASP A 84 17.99 -5.97 -10.25
CA ASP A 84 18.75 -5.99 -11.49
C ASP A 84 20.24 -5.71 -11.23
N ASN A 85 21.05 -6.77 -11.31
CA ASN A 85 22.51 -6.68 -11.14
C ASN A 85 23.21 -5.99 -12.32
N ILE A 86 22.57 -5.90 -13.50
CA ILE A 86 23.14 -5.17 -14.65
C ILE A 86 23.05 -3.67 -14.39
N LYS A 87 21.96 -3.23 -13.76
CA LYS A 87 21.71 -1.84 -13.39
C LYS A 87 22.18 -1.48 -11.98
N ASN A 88 22.61 -2.45 -11.19
CA ASN A 88 22.97 -2.31 -9.77
C ASN A 88 21.88 -1.60 -8.97
N GLU A 89 20.62 -1.95 -9.20
CA GLU A 89 19.47 -1.34 -8.53
C GLU A 89 18.42 -2.37 -8.12
N VAL A 90 17.73 -2.03 -7.04
CA VAL A 90 16.47 -2.64 -6.63
C VAL A 90 15.35 -1.66 -6.94
N VAL A 91 14.37 -2.08 -7.72
CA VAL A 91 13.15 -1.34 -7.96
C VAL A 91 12.04 -1.95 -7.12
N VAL A 92 11.50 -1.16 -6.20
CA VAL A 92 10.34 -1.50 -5.38
C VAL A 92 9.15 -0.71 -5.90
N VAL A 93 8.14 -1.42 -6.41
CA VAL A 93 6.89 -0.80 -6.87
C VAL A 93 5.85 -0.99 -5.77
N GLY A 94 5.39 0.13 -5.21
CA GLY A 94 4.44 0.17 -4.10
C GLY A 94 2.99 0.43 -4.53
N ASP A 95 2.17 0.99 -3.63
CA ASP A 95 0.78 1.42 -3.90
C ASP A 95 0.69 2.80 -4.60
N THR A 96 1.75 3.60 -4.50
CA THR A 96 1.87 4.87 -5.23
C THR A 96 2.34 4.64 -6.66
N GLU A 97 1.94 5.50 -7.61
CA GLU A 97 2.44 5.48 -9.00
C GLU A 97 3.98 5.64 -9.10
N ASN A 98 4.62 6.01 -8.00
CA ASN A 98 6.06 6.15 -7.92
C ASN A 98 6.76 4.81 -7.72
N GLU A 99 7.60 4.45 -8.69
CA GLU A 99 8.61 3.41 -8.53
C GLU A 99 9.74 3.91 -7.61
N TYR A 100 10.04 3.17 -6.54
CA TYR A 100 11.18 3.47 -5.70
C TYR A 100 12.39 2.71 -6.22
N LYS A 101 13.41 3.44 -6.68
CA LYS A 101 14.66 2.87 -7.21
C LYS A 101 15.78 3.07 -6.20
N VAL A 102 16.26 1.98 -5.63
CA VAL A 102 17.34 1.96 -4.64
C VAL A 102 18.57 1.35 -5.30
N LYS A 103 19.62 2.15 -5.49
CA LYS A 103 20.91 1.63 -5.98
C LYS A 103 21.55 0.75 -4.92
N PHE A 104 22.25 -0.31 -5.34
CA PHE A 104 22.96 -1.21 -4.42
C PHE A 104 23.96 -0.49 -3.53
N SER A 105 24.67 0.50 -4.07
CA SER A 105 25.60 1.35 -3.31
C SER A 105 24.93 2.18 -2.21
N SER A 106 23.61 2.32 -2.25
CA SER A 106 22.79 3.04 -1.28
C SER A 106 22.08 2.11 -0.30
N ILE A 107 22.36 0.80 -0.34
CA ILE A 107 21.81 -0.19 0.58
C ILE A 107 22.80 -0.40 1.72
N ARG A 108 22.35 -0.12 2.95
CA ARG A 108 23.12 -0.36 4.18
C ARG A 108 23.09 -1.85 4.56
N GLY A 109 21.95 -2.49 4.37
CA GLY A 109 21.78 -3.91 4.61
C GLY A 109 20.45 -4.42 4.11
N TYR A 110 20.26 -5.73 4.22
CA TYR A 110 19.00 -6.41 3.92
C TYR A 110 18.75 -7.52 4.93
N SER A 111 17.50 -7.93 5.09
CA SER A 111 17.10 -9.06 5.94
C SER A 111 16.00 -9.87 5.27
N ILE A 112 16.05 -11.20 5.40
CA ILE A 112 14.93 -12.08 5.04
C ILE A 112 14.37 -12.64 6.35
N ASN A 113 13.21 -12.16 6.76
CA ASN A 113 12.57 -12.53 8.02
C ASN A 113 11.26 -13.27 7.76
N ILE A 114 10.85 -14.12 8.71
CA ILE A 114 9.54 -14.78 8.68
C ILE A 114 8.65 -14.07 9.70
N LEU A 115 7.61 -13.40 9.23
CA LEU A 115 6.59 -12.77 10.05
C LEU A 115 5.26 -13.50 9.81
N ASP A 116 4.62 -14.02 10.86
CA ASP A 116 3.34 -14.75 10.74
C ASP A 116 3.33 -15.86 9.66
N ASN A 117 4.38 -16.70 9.64
CA ASN A 117 4.62 -17.76 8.64
C ASN A 117 4.79 -17.26 7.19
N GLN A 118 5.01 -15.96 7.00
CA GLN A 118 5.22 -15.35 5.71
C GLN A 118 6.66 -14.80 5.61
N PRO A 119 7.47 -15.25 4.64
CA PRO A 119 8.78 -14.66 4.39
C PRO A 119 8.64 -13.23 3.85
N ILE A 120 9.48 -12.33 4.35
CA ILE A 120 9.51 -10.91 3.99
C ILE A 120 10.97 -10.52 3.75
N LEU A 121 11.24 -9.96 2.58
CA LEU A 121 12.49 -9.27 2.28
C LEU A 121 12.37 -7.82 2.75
N SER A 122 13.27 -7.40 3.61
CA SER A 122 13.40 -6.01 4.05
C SER A 122 14.72 -5.45 3.54
N ILE A 123 14.68 -4.29 2.90
CA ILE A 123 15.85 -3.58 2.39
C ILE A 123 15.98 -2.28 3.17
N TYR A 124 17.19 -2.02 3.68
CA TYR A 124 17.50 -0.85 4.51
C TYR A 124 18.42 0.10 3.74
N PRO A 125 17.88 1.21 3.22
CA PRO A 125 18.67 2.25 2.57
C PRO A 125 19.55 3.02 3.57
N ILE A 126 20.59 3.68 3.06
CA ILE A 126 21.48 4.55 3.87
C ILE A 126 20.75 5.83 4.32
N ASP A 127 19.85 6.36 3.50
CA ASP A 127 19.01 7.53 3.79
C ASP A 127 17.90 7.26 4.82
N GLY A 128 17.76 5.99 5.24
CA GLY A 128 16.86 5.57 6.31
C GLY A 128 15.56 4.96 5.79
N GLY A 129 14.75 4.47 6.74
CA GLY A 129 13.54 3.70 6.44
C GLY A 129 13.82 2.23 6.10
N ALA A 130 12.78 1.54 5.66
CA ALA A 130 12.86 0.15 5.21
C ALA A 130 11.83 -0.09 4.10
N TYR A 131 12.24 -0.78 3.05
CA TYR A 131 11.34 -1.30 2.02
C TYR A 131 11.08 -2.76 2.31
N ASN A 132 9.84 -3.07 2.69
CA ASN A 132 9.42 -4.43 3.02
C ASN A 132 8.56 -4.97 1.90
N VAL A 133 8.88 -6.17 1.45
CA VAL A 133 8.11 -6.87 0.44
C VAL A 133 7.98 -8.32 0.86
N ALA A 134 6.79 -8.89 0.74
CA ALA A 134 6.62 -10.32 1.02
C ALA A 134 7.51 -11.16 0.08
N LEU A 135 7.58 -12.46 0.26
CA LEU A 135 8.22 -13.40 -0.66
C LEU A 135 7.24 -14.56 -0.92
N PRO A 136 7.40 -15.40 -1.95
CA PRO A 136 6.49 -16.54 -2.10
C PRO A 136 6.79 -17.57 -1.00
N LYS A 137 5.80 -18.39 -0.59
CA LYS A 137 6.01 -19.43 0.45
C LYS A 137 7.13 -20.42 0.09
N SER A 138 7.40 -20.62 -1.20
CA SER A 138 8.54 -21.37 -1.74
C SER A 138 9.82 -20.51 -1.87
N PHE A 139 10.09 -19.61 -0.93
CA PHE A 139 11.20 -18.64 -1.05
C PHE A 139 12.60 -19.24 -0.96
N ARG A 140 12.77 -20.49 -0.51
CA ARG A 140 14.11 -21.09 -0.31
C ARG A 140 15.00 -21.06 -1.55
N GLU A 141 14.43 -21.27 -2.73
CA GLU A 141 15.18 -21.18 -4.00
C GLU A 141 15.51 -19.72 -4.37
N ILE A 142 14.68 -18.77 -3.93
CA ILE A 142 14.85 -17.35 -4.18
C ILE A 142 15.84 -16.74 -3.18
N GLU A 143 15.89 -17.25 -1.94
CA GLU A 143 16.76 -16.80 -0.85
C GLU A 143 18.24 -16.87 -1.25
N MET A 144 18.69 -18.01 -1.79
CA MET A 144 20.07 -18.14 -2.28
C MET A 144 20.37 -17.12 -3.37
N ASN A 145 19.45 -16.96 -4.33
CA ASN A 145 19.62 -15.97 -5.39
C ASN A 145 19.64 -14.54 -4.81
N ILE A 146 18.80 -14.20 -3.84
CA ILE A 146 18.84 -12.89 -3.18
C ILE A 146 20.21 -12.66 -2.53
N HIS A 147 20.75 -13.68 -1.84
CA HIS A 147 22.06 -13.60 -1.20
C HIS A 147 23.19 -13.34 -2.21
N ASP A 148 23.15 -14.03 -3.36
CA ASP A 148 24.13 -13.84 -4.44
C ASP A 148 24.05 -12.43 -5.05
N TYR A 149 22.85 -11.86 -5.20
CA TYR A 149 22.67 -10.52 -5.77
C TYR A 149 23.07 -9.41 -4.80
N PHE A 150 22.88 -9.62 -3.50
CA PHE A 150 23.32 -8.71 -2.45
C PHE A 150 24.73 -9.06 -1.92
N HIS A 151 25.53 -9.78 -2.70
CA HIS A 151 26.89 -10.13 -2.29
C HIS A 151 27.70 -8.86 -1.96
N GLY A 152 28.28 -8.83 -0.76
CA GLY A 152 29.02 -7.66 -0.25
C GLY A 152 28.16 -6.60 0.45
N ILE A 153 26.83 -6.76 0.44
CA ILE A 153 25.91 -5.98 1.28
C ILE A 153 25.61 -6.78 2.55
N MET A 154 25.52 -6.09 3.67
CA MET A 154 25.32 -6.71 4.97
C MET A 154 23.94 -7.40 5.07
N HIS A 155 23.96 -8.69 5.38
CA HIS A 155 22.76 -9.41 5.79
C HIS A 155 22.58 -9.21 7.31
N VAL A 156 21.46 -8.63 7.71
CA VAL A 156 21.12 -8.40 9.13
C VAL A 156 19.96 -9.29 9.54
N CYS A 157 20.03 -9.86 10.74
CA CYS A 157 18.92 -10.59 11.33
C CYS A 157 17.96 -9.66 12.07
N PHE A 158 18.48 -8.56 12.62
CA PHE A 158 17.71 -7.55 13.34
C PHE A 158 18.10 -6.14 12.91
N VAL A 159 17.13 -5.22 12.92
CA VAL A 159 17.35 -3.81 12.55
C VAL A 159 18.43 -3.16 13.44
N ASP A 160 18.52 -3.56 14.71
CA ASP A 160 19.50 -3.04 15.67
C ASP A 160 20.96 -3.36 15.27
N GLU A 161 21.20 -4.43 14.51
CA GLU A 161 22.53 -4.78 14.01
C GLU A 161 23.06 -3.73 13.03
N LEU A 162 22.17 -3.02 12.33
CA LEU A 162 22.55 -1.91 11.46
C LEU A 162 23.24 -0.82 12.28
N ALA A 163 22.68 -0.46 13.45
CA ALA A 163 23.16 0.64 14.29
C ALA A 163 24.57 0.39 14.85
N THR A 164 24.91 -0.85 15.20
CA THR A 164 26.24 -1.22 15.70
C THR A 164 27.36 -1.05 14.68
N VAL A 165 27.04 -1.14 13.39
CA VAL A 165 28.05 -1.16 12.30
C VAL A 165 28.43 0.25 11.84
N GLN A 166 27.64 1.27 12.18
CA GLN A 166 28.01 2.67 11.91
C GLN A 166 29.11 3.20 12.84
N ASN A 167 29.40 2.51 13.94
CA ASN A 167 30.33 2.93 14.99
C ASN A 167 31.67 2.16 14.99
N THR A 168 31.95 1.42 13.92
CA THR A 168 33.20 0.67 13.69
C THR A 168 33.77 1.04 12.33
#